data_AF-A0A837RMW2-F1
#
_entry.id   AF-A0A837RMW2-F1
#
_cell.length_a   1.000
_cell.length_b   1.000
_cell.length_c   1.000
_cell.angle_alpha   90.00
_cell.angle_beta   90.00
_cell.angle_gamma   90.00
#
_symmetry.space_group_name_H-M   'P 1'
#
loop_
_entity.id
_entity.type
_entity.pdbx_description
1 polymer ?
#
loop_
_entity_poly.entity_id
_entity_poly.type
_entity_poly.pdbx_seq_one_letter_code
_entity_poly.pdbx_strand_id
1 'polypeptide(L)'
;MLSPRPSEFISTQTDNFLRRLKPRPFVIDYIEGVYKNNVLPNVNDDTVTISVLTDTHAKAVVSASYYGINGMRHIIEANKVSDDVGVDLNVHLGDLMDGSDKPEISRGILQFAVENYQKSKPPFFILEGNHDENDKYDEHRFFKTASFHRDDYDSIVTKPDFEQPEILRLNPVSKIGWYDKGDIRIIFIDTSDIPYILSNGSKKYDFKKVRGVREQQLEDLTTILENTVDKHVVVMGHANIVSPSGRSALNFNGDLVQQLLVAFNNKDVGQLKNELTGDFGVNICYNFSSTGISKVTTYICGHMHYEKNYKVSEINHIILNCSALMGKKHGLTTDYNKKWDRRYNEVSELAGYFINIDSRKLRLQIFGYGAATRYVSFEI
;
A
#
# COMPACT_ATOMS: atom_id res chain seq x y z
N MET A 1 -6.74 -14.36 34.00
CA MET A 1 -5.69 -14.36 32.98
C MET A 1 -5.72 -15.71 32.29
N LEU A 2 -6.30 -15.79 31.10
CA LEU A 2 -6.21 -16.97 30.24
C LEU A 2 -5.09 -16.71 29.26
N SER A 3 -4.01 -17.49 29.36
CA SER A 3 -2.93 -17.48 28.38
C SER A 3 -3.51 -17.85 27.01
N PRO A 4 -3.17 -17.15 25.92
CA PRO A 4 -3.66 -17.50 24.58
C PRO A 4 -3.22 -18.92 24.24
N ARG A 5 -4.14 -19.76 23.76
CA ARG A 5 -3.80 -21.12 23.34
C ARG A 5 -2.93 -21.03 22.08
N PRO A 6 -1.76 -21.66 22.05
CA PRO A 6 -0.99 -21.81 20.83
C PRO A 6 -1.74 -22.81 19.93
N SER A 7 -2.31 -22.35 18.81
CA SER A 7 -2.83 -23.13 17.64
C SER A 7 -4.26 -22.92 17.13
N GLU A 8 -4.71 -21.68 16.95
CA GLU A 8 -5.75 -21.37 15.93
C GLU A 8 -5.12 -21.20 14.53
N PHE A 9 -4.23 -22.14 14.19
CA PHE A 9 -3.46 -22.12 12.95
C PHE A 9 -4.38 -22.33 11.75
N ILE A 10 -4.11 -21.54 10.69
CA ILE A 10 -4.07 -21.97 9.29
C ILE A 10 -4.22 -23.49 9.16
N SER A 11 -5.13 -23.99 8.32
CA SER A 11 -5.20 -25.44 8.09
C SER A 11 -3.78 -25.96 7.81
N THR A 12 -3.34 -27.03 8.49
CA THR A 12 -1.98 -27.56 8.32
C THR A 12 -1.66 -27.81 6.84
N GLN A 13 -2.67 -28.04 6.00
CA GLN A 13 -2.56 -28.12 4.56
C GLN A 13 -2.21 -26.77 3.89
N THR A 14 -2.88 -25.68 4.25
CA THR A 14 -2.60 -24.33 3.74
C THR A 14 -1.21 -23.85 4.17
N ASP A 15 -0.81 -24.07 5.44
CA ASP A 15 0.54 -23.71 5.91
C ASP A 15 1.61 -24.52 5.16
N ASN A 16 1.43 -25.85 5.05
CA ASN A 16 2.33 -26.69 4.26
C ASN A 16 2.39 -26.29 2.78
N PHE A 17 1.29 -25.78 2.22
CA PHE A 17 1.26 -25.34 0.83
C PHE A 17 1.99 -24.00 0.65
N LEU A 18 1.75 -23.03 1.53
CA LEU A 18 2.46 -21.74 1.54
C LEU A 18 3.97 -21.94 1.68
N ARG A 19 4.41 -22.79 2.63
CA ARG A 19 5.84 -23.12 2.84
C ARG A 19 6.51 -23.80 1.64
N ARG A 20 5.74 -24.37 0.71
CA ARG A 20 6.26 -24.97 -0.53
C ARG A 20 6.36 -23.97 -1.68
N LEU A 21 5.81 -22.77 -1.54
CA LEU A 21 5.97 -21.73 -2.54
C LEU A 21 7.45 -21.33 -2.59
N LYS A 22 8.02 -21.43 -3.80
CA LYS A 22 9.37 -21.00 -4.10
C LYS A 22 9.33 -19.94 -5.18
N PRO A 23 10.27 -18.98 -5.18
CA PRO A 23 10.41 -18.06 -6.29
C PRO A 23 10.74 -18.83 -7.57
N ARG A 24 10.28 -18.33 -8.71
CA ARG A 24 10.64 -18.87 -10.03
C ARG A 24 11.95 -18.22 -10.48
N PRO A 25 13.03 -18.99 -10.76
CA PRO A 25 14.31 -18.42 -11.17
C PRO A 25 14.22 -17.44 -12.34
N PHE A 26 13.47 -17.79 -13.39
CA PHE A 26 13.33 -16.91 -14.56
C PHE A 26 12.63 -15.57 -14.26
N VAL A 27 11.78 -15.51 -13.22
CA VAL A 27 11.14 -14.25 -12.79
C VAL A 27 12.13 -13.42 -11.99
N ILE A 28 12.90 -14.06 -11.10
CA ILE A 28 13.98 -13.40 -10.36
C ILE A 28 14.98 -12.77 -11.33
N ASP A 29 15.52 -13.56 -12.27
CA ASP A 29 16.49 -13.11 -13.27
C ASP A 29 15.94 -11.94 -14.10
N TYR A 30 14.65 -11.98 -14.43
CA TYR A 30 13.97 -10.92 -15.17
C TYR A 30 13.85 -9.62 -14.37
N ILE A 31 13.36 -9.67 -13.13
CA ILE A 31 13.19 -8.48 -12.28
C ILE A 31 14.57 -7.90 -11.92
N GLU A 32 15.55 -8.75 -11.59
CA GLU A 32 16.93 -8.34 -11.33
C GLU A 32 17.55 -7.68 -12.57
N GLY A 33 17.28 -8.22 -13.77
CA GLY A 33 17.67 -7.62 -15.04
C GLY A 33 17.04 -6.24 -15.27
N VAL A 34 15.78 -6.03 -14.90
CA VAL A 34 15.14 -4.71 -14.96
C VAL A 34 15.86 -3.73 -14.03
N TYR A 35 16.20 -4.15 -12.81
CA TYR A 35 16.95 -3.31 -11.87
C TYR A 35 18.33 -2.94 -12.43
N LYS A 36 19.16 -3.94 -12.76
CA LYS A 36 20.55 -3.74 -13.18
C LYS A 36 20.67 -2.88 -14.43
N ASN A 37 19.76 -3.05 -15.40
CA ASN A 37 19.85 -2.36 -16.68
C ASN A 37 19.17 -0.99 -16.69
N ASN A 38 18.12 -0.78 -15.89
CA ASN A 38 17.30 0.44 -15.98
C ASN A 38 17.33 1.29 -14.71
N VAL A 39 17.35 0.67 -13.53
CA VAL A 39 17.30 1.38 -12.24
C VAL A 39 18.69 1.80 -11.81
N LEU A 40 19.61 0.85 -11.69
CA LEU A 40 20.97 1.05 -11.16
C LEU A 40 21.73 2.21 -11.83
N PRO A 41 21.64 2.45 -13.16
CA PRO A 41 22.30 3.61 -13.79
C PRO A 41 21.84 4.98 -13.27
N ASN A 42 20.70 5.05 -12.57
CA ASN A 42 20.13 6.27 -12.02
C ASN A 42 20.35 6.41 -10.49
N VAL A 43 20.86 5.36 -9.84
CA VAL A 43 21.07 5.31 -8.38
C VAL A 43 22.38 6.02 -8.00
N ASN A 44 22.32 6.80 -6.93
CA ASN A 44 23.47 7.48 -6.32
C ASN A 44 23.21 7.72 -4.82
N ASP A 45 24.17 8.28 -4.09
CA ASP A 45 24.08 8.45 -2.63
C ASP A 45 22.88 9.31 -2.18
N ASP A 46 22.38 10.19 -3.05
CA ASP A 46 21.25 11.09 -2.80
C ASP A 46 19.92 10.53 -3.35
N THR A 47 19.89 9.24 -3.67
CA THR A 47 18.67 8.56 -4.13
C THR A 47 18.04 7.68 -3.07
N VAL A 48 16.71 7.63 -3.08
CA VAL A 48 15.93 6.58 -2.43
C VAL A 48 15.41 5.64 -3.51
N THR A 49 15.78 4.36 -3.43
CA THR A 49 15.27 3.31 -4.31
C THR A 49 14.31 2.39 -3.55
N ILE A 50 13.09 2.25 -4.06
CA ILE A 50 12.00 1.53 -3.41
C ILE A 50 11.55 0.40 -4.32
N SER A 51 11.38 -0.81 -3.79
CA SER A 51 10.64 -1.88 -4.46
C SER A 51 9.18 -1.81 -4.05
N VAL A 52 8.25 -1.74 -5.01
CA VAL A 52 6.83 -1.54 -4.75
C VAL A 52 5.98 -2.61 -5.43
N LEU A 53 5.13 -3.26 -4.63
CA LEU A 53 3.99 -4.05 -5.07
C LEU A 53 2.68 -3.45 -4.56
N THR A 54 1.58 -3.80 -5.20
CA THR A 54 0.23 -3.50 -4.74
C THR A 54 -0.73 -4.56 -5.22
N ASP A 55 -1.84 -4.76 -4.50
CA ASP A 55 -2.96 -5.57 -4.96
C ASP A 55 -2.51 -6.97 -5.41
N THR A 56 -1.80 -7.70 -4.55
CA THR A 56 -1.45 -9.09 -4.81
C THR A 56 -2.65 -10.02 -4.72
N HIS A 57 -3.71 -9.62 -4.00
CA HIS A 57 -4.98 -10.35 -3.87
C HIS A 57 -4.77 -11.85 -3.64
N ALA A 58 -3.82 -12.19 -2.76
CA ALA A 58 -3.51 -13.58 -2.49
C ALA A 58 -4.72 -14.29 -1.88
N LYS A 59 -4.96 -15.51 -2.35
CA LYS A 59 -6.05 -16.37 -1.86
C LYS A 59 -5.67 -17.84 -1.96
N ALA A 60 -6.24 -18.70 -1.13
CA ALA A 60 -5.92 -20.12 -1.02
C ALA A 60 -6.50 -20.99 -2.15
N VAL A 61 -6.51 -20.48 -3.38
CA VAL A 61 -6.82 -21.24 -4.58
C VAL A 61 -5.68 -21.10 -5.59
N VAL A 62 -5.39 -22.18 -6.30
CA VAL A 62 -4.54 -22.09 -7.50
C VAL A 62 -5.44 -21.64 -8.64
N SER A 63 -5.16 -20.46 -9.19
CA SER A 63 -5.87 -19.91 -10.34
C SER A 63 -4.89 -19.67 -11.48
N ALA A 64 -5.23 -20.17 -12.66
CA ALA A 64 -4.45 -19.93 -13.88
C ALA A 64 -5.00 -18.76 -14.72
N SER A 65 -6.10 -18.13 -14.28
CA SER A 65 -6.81 -17.10 -15.05
C SER A 65 -7.17 -15.84 -14.25
N TYR A 66 -7.00 -15.85 -12.93
CA TYR A 66 -7.33 -14.73 -12.05
C TYR A 66 -6.54 -14.80 -10.73
N TYR A 67 -7.00 -14.08 -9.69
CA TYR A 67 -6.42 -14.07 -8.35
C TYR A 67 -6.28 -15.48 -7.78
N GLY A 68 -5.17 -15.70 -7.08
CA GLY A 68 -4.80 -17.00 -6.55
C GLY A 68 -3.61 -16.88 -5.64
N ILE A 69 -3.10 -18.04 -5.22
CA ILE A 69 -1.93 -18.13 -4.35
C ILE A 69 -0.65 -17.56 -5.00
N ASN A 70 -0.68 -17.37 -6.31
CA ASN A 70 0.43 -16.81 -7.06
C ASN A 70 0.74 -15.35 -6.67
N GLY A 71 -0.24 -14.58 -6.17
CA GLY A 71 0.03 -13.26 -5.57
C GLY A 71 1.09 -13.34 -4.46
N MET A 72 1.05 -14.40 -3.65
CA MET A 72 2.07 -14.65 -2.63
C MET A 72 3.44 -14.96 -3.23
N ARG A 73 3.47 -15.67 -4.36
CA ARG A 73 4.73 -15.94 -5.08
C ARG A 73 5.36 -14.67 -5.62
N HIS A 74 4.56 -13.69 -6.04
CA HIS A 74 5.05 -12.39 -6.51
C HIS A 74 5.77 -11.62 -5.40
N ILE A 75 5.23 -11.66 -4.17
CA ILE A 75 5.88 -11.07 -2.98
C ILE A 75 7.24 -11.73 -2.73
N ILE A 76 7.28 -13.06 -2.68
CA ILE A 76 8.54 -13.82 -2.50
C ILE A 76 9.56 -13.45 -3.58
N GLU A 77 9.12 -13.32 -4.82
CA GLU A 77 9.99 -13.01 -5.96
C GLU A 77 10.54 -11.57 -5.89
N ALA A 78 9.68 -10.59 -5.62
CA ALA A 78 10.09 -9.20 -5.49
C ALA A 78 11.04 -9.01 -4.29
N ASN A 79 10.70 -9.56 -3.11
CA ASN A 79 11.53 -9.44 -1.91
C ASN A 79 12.89 -10.10 -2.09
N LYS A 80 12.95 -11.27 -2.76
CA LYS A 80 14.23 -11.92 -3.07
C LYS A 80 15.13 -11.05 -3.94
N VAL A 81 14.56 -10.36 -4.93
CA VAL A 81 15.33 -9.45 -5.80
C VAL A 81 15.75 -8.22 -5.02
N SER A 82 14.87 -7.64 -4.22
CA SER A 82 15.19 -6.52 -3.32
C SER A 82 16.40 -6.81 -2.43
N ASP A 83 16.50 -8.03 -1.89
CA ASP A 83 17.63 -8.50 -1.07
C ASP A 83 18.94 -8.62 -1.85
N ASP A 84 18.85 -8.95 -3.14
CA ASP A 84 20.00 -9.16 -4.03
C ASP A 84 20.56 -7.83 -4.55
N VAL A 85 19.68 -6.88 -4.85
CA VAL A 85 20.05 -5.61 -5.47
C VAL A 85 20.24 -4.46 -4.48
N GLY A 86 19.77 -4.61 -3.24
CA GLY A 86 19.97 -3.64 -2.17
C GLY A 86 19.16 -2.36 -2.36
N VAL A 87 17.83 -2.48 -2.45
CA VAL A 87 16.93 -1.31 -2.37
C VAL A 87 16.89 -0.73 -0.94
N ASP A 88 16.47 0.52 -0.81
CA ASP A 88 16.35 1.21 0.49
C ASP A 88 15.09 0.81 1.25
N LEU A 89 14.02 0.44 0.55
CA LEU A 89 12.73 0.12 1.15
C LEU A 89 11.92 -0.84 0.29
N ASN A 90 11.20 -1.76 0.93
CA ASN A 90 10.18 -2.63 0.34
C ASN A 90 8.78 -2.17 0.74
N VAL A 91 7.93 -1.79 -0.22
CA VAL A 91 6.57 -1.29 0.08
C VAL A 91 5.51 -2.17 -0.57
N HIS A 92 4.46 -2.50 0.18
CA HIS A 92 3.22 -3.04 -0.37
C HIS A 92 2.10 -2.03 -0.16
N LEU A 93 1.46 -1.54 -1.23
CA LEU A 93 0.41 -0.53 -1.14
C LEU A 93 -0.97 -1.10 -0.77
N GLY A 94 -1.05 -2.19 -0.01
CA GLY A 94 -2.31 -2.83 0.40
C GLY A 94 -2.97 -3.78 -0.61
N ASP A 95 -4.06 -4.41 -0.16
CA ASP A 95 -4.73 -5.54 -0.81
C ASP A 95 -3.76 -6.73 -0.98
N LEU A 96 -3.08 -7.07 0.12
CA LEU A 96 -2.22 -8.24 0.20
C LEU A 96 -3.01 -9.52 -0.09
N MET A 97 -4.20 -9.62 0.52
CA MET A 97 -5.12 -10.73 0.32
C MET A 97 -6.43 -10.30 -0.33
N ASP A 98 -7.12 -11.24 -0.99
CA ASP A 98 -8.44 -10.96 -1.60
C ASP A 98 -9.56 -10.83 -0.55
N GLY A 99 -9.32 -11.30 0.68
CA GLY A 99 -10.28 -11.25 1.79
C GLY A 99 -11.53 -12.12 1.62
N SER A 100 -11.55 -13.06 0.65
CA SER A 100 -12.70 -13.95 0.38
C SER A 100 -12.59 -15.35 0.98
N ASP A 101 -11.45 -15.70 1.55
CA ASP A 101 -11.23 -16.99 2.20
C ASP A 101 -11.77 -16.99 3.64
N LYS A 102 -11.86 -18.19 4.23
CA LYS A 102 -12.18 -18.31 5.66
C LYS A 102 -11.17 -17.51 6.51
N PRO A 103 -11.59 -16.91 7.63
CA PRO A 103 -10.73 -16.01 8.40
C PRO A 103 -9.40 -16.65 8.84
N GLU A 104 -9.37 -17.94 9.18
CA GLU A 104 -8.13 -18.62 9.58
C GLU A 104 -7.14 -18.76 8.40
N ILE A 105 -7.66 -18.89 7.18
CA ILE A 105 -6.86 -18.92 5.95
C ILE A 105 -6.35 -17.52 5.62
N SER A 106 -7.22 -16.52 5.68
CA SER A 106 -6.91 -15.12 5.43
C SER A 106 -5.83 -14.58 6.38
N ARG A 107 -5.97 -14.82 7.70
CA ARG A 107 -4.90 -14.51 8.68
C ARG A 107 -3.60 -15.22 8.33
N GLY A 108 -3.69 -16.47 7.86
CA GLY A 108 -2.52 -17.23 7.45
C GLY A 108 -1.77 -16.68 6.24
N ILE A 109 -2.53 -16.19 5.26
CA ILE A 109 -1.98 -15.52 4.08
C ILE A 109 -1.31 -14.21 4.50
N LEU A 110 -1.97 -13.39 5.31
CA LEU A 110 -1.37 -12.16 5.84
C LEU A 110 -0.09 -12.45 6.63
N GLN A 111 -0.15 -13.37 7.59
CA GLN A 111 1.00 -13.77 8.42
C GLN A 111 2.18 -14.23 7.55
N PHE A 112 1.93 -15.06 6.54
CA PHE A 112 2.99 -15.54 5.66
C PHE A 112 3.57 -14.43 4.77
N ALA A 113 2.75 -13.49 4.28
CA ALA A 113 3.24 -12.31 3.55
C ALA A 113 4.15 -11.46 4.44
N VAL A 114 3.69 -11.09 5.64
CA VAL A 114 4.45 -10.25 6.57
C VAL A 114 5.73 -10.93 6.99
N GLU A 115 5.71 -12.22 7.30
CA GLU A 115 6.93 -12.98 7.59
C GLU A 115 7.92 -13.00 6.42
N ASN A 116 7.45 -12.88 5.18
CA ASN A 116 8.34 -12.80 4.02
C ASN A 116 9.02 -11.43 3.95
N TYR A 117 8.29 -10.34 4.23
CA TYR A 117 8.86 -9.00 4.37
C TYR A 117 9.83 -8.89 5.55
N GLN A 118 9.48 -9.43 6.72
CA GLN A 118 10.36 -9.47 7.89
C GLN A 118 11.67 -10.25 7.68
N LYS A 119 11.68 -11.21 6.74
CA LYS A 119 12.88 -11.97 6.37
C LYS A 119 13.73 -11.27 5.30
N SER A 120 13.21 -10.23 4.65
CA SER A 120 13.94 -9.43 3.68
C SER A 120 14.94 -8.49 4.39
N LYS A 121 16.02 -8.12 3.70
CA LYS A 121 17.08 -7.25 4.23
C LYS A 121 16.66 -5.77 4.29
N PRO A 122 16.00 -5.18 3.28
CA PRO A 122 15.54 -3.81 3.36
C PRO A 122 14.43 -3.68 4.42
N PRO A 123 14.31 -2.52 5.08
CA PRO A 123 13.10 -2.22 5.83
C PRO A 123 11.88 -2.28 4.90
N PHE A 124 10.70 -2.45 5.49
CA PHE A 124 9.46 -2.54 4.75
C PHE A 124 8.32 -1.69 5.33
N PHE A 125 7.30 -1.44 4.52
CA PHE A 125 6.03 -0.90 5.00
C PHE A 125 4.86 -1.51 4.21
N ILE A 126 3.84 -2.01 4.90
CA ILE A 126 2.66 -2.62 4.29
C ILE A 126 1.43 -1.77 4.62
N LEU A 127 0.91 -1.08 3.62
CA LEU A 127 -0.34 -0.35 3.74
C LEU A 127 -1.54 -1.29 3.82
N GLU A 128 -2.60 -0.84 4.49
CA GLU A 128 -3.87 -1.55 4.54
C GLU A 128 -4.74 -1.26 3.31
N GLY A 129 -5.09 -2.32 2.60
CA GLY A 129 -6.07 -2.25 1.53
C GLY A 129 -7.49 -2.54 2.00
N ASN A 130 -8.47 -2.20 1.17
CA ASN A 130 -9.87 -2.39 1.50
C ASN A 130 -10.26 -3.89 1.56
N HIS A 131 -9.43 -4.80 1.04
CA HIS A 131 -9.66 -6.25 1.14
C HIS A 131 -9.04 -6.92 2.37
N ASP A 132 -8.11 -6.26 3.07
CA ASP A 132 -7.25 -6.90 4.06
C ASP A 132 -7.91 -7.14 5.43
N GLU A 133 -9.14 -6.66 5.61
CA GLU A 133 -9.97 -6.87 6.81
C GLU A 133 -10.97 -8.04 6.66
N ASN A 134 -10.81 -8.82 5.58
CA ASN A 134 -11.61 -10.03 5.25
C ASN A 134 -13.11 -9.77 5.00
N ASP A 135 -13.50 -8.52 4.78
CA ASP A 135 -14.89 -8.12 4.56
C ASP A 135 -15.53 -8.77 3.31
N LYS A 136 -14.73 -9.16 2.31
CA LYS A 136 -15.26 -9.91 1.15
C LYS A 136 -15.81 -11.27 1.58
N TYR A 137 -15.27 -11.91 2.61
CA TYR A 137 -15.81 -13.14 3.17
C TYR A 137 -17.12 -12.85 3.91
N ASP A 138 -17.16 -11.76 4.67
CA ASP A 138 -18.34 -11.32 5.42
C ASP A 138 -19.51 -10.99 4.47
N GLU A 139 -19.25 -10.32 3.34
CA GLU A 139 -20.24 -10.03 2.29
C GLU A 139 -20.94 -11.28 1.74
N HIS A 140 -20.22 -12.39 1.61
CA HIS A 140 -20.72 -13.62 0.99
C HIS A 140 -21.37 -14.60 1.98
N ARG A 141 -21.34 -14.30 3.28
CA ARG A 141 -21.90 -15.16 4.32
C ARG A 141 -23.15 -14.53 4.94
N PHE A 142 -24.17 -15.34 5.16
CA PHE A 142 -25.44 -14.91 5.77
C PHE A 142 -25.37 -14.72 7.30
N PHE A 143 -24.19 -14.87 7.92
CA PHE A 143 -24.03 -14.75 9.38
C PHE A 143 -23.61 -13.32 9.75
N LYS A 144 -24.27 -12.75 10.77
CA LYS A 144 -24.08 -11.37 11.22
C LYS A 144 -22.90 -11.20 12.18
N THR A 145 -21.73 -11.74 11.84
CA THR A 145 -20.53 -11.65 12.70
C THR A 145 -19.31 -11.30 11.87
N ALA A 146 -18.57 -10.29 12.29
CA ALA A 146 -17.27 -9.95 11.71
C ALA A 146 -16.34 -11.17 11.74
N SER A 147 -15.70 -11.50 10.62
CA SER A 147 -14.76 -12.63 10.56
C SER A 147 -13.38 -12.29 11.11
N PHE A 148 -12.98 -11.03 11.01
CA PHE A 148 -11.79 -10.48 11.65
C PHE A 148 -12.18 -9.71 12.92
N HIS A 149 -11.41 -9.90 13.98
CA HIS A 149 -11.44 -9.03 15.16
C HIS A 149 -10.70 -7.72 14.89
N ARG A 150 -11.00 -6.69 15.68
CA ARG A 150 -10.39 -5.36 15.60
C ARG A 150 -8.86 -5.40 15.48
N ASP A 151 -8.23 -6.31 16.22
CA ASP A 151 -6.78 -6.35 16.38
C ASP A 151 -6.13 -7.40 15.46
N ASP A 152 -6.90 -8.10 14.62
CA ASP A 152 -6.35 -9.16 13.74
C ASP A 152 -5.36 -8.55 12.74
N TYR A 153 -5.76 -7.52 11.98
CA TYR A 153 -4.85 -6.84 11.05
C TYR A 153 -3.72 -6.12 11.79
N ASP A 154 -4.05 -5.41 12.88
CA ASP A 154 -3.06 -4.66 13.67
C ASP A 154 -1.93 -5.54 14.19
N SER A 155 -2.28 -6.69 14.77
CA SER A 155 -1.30 -7.62 15.35
C SER A 155 -0.44 -8.33 14.30
N ILE A 156 -0.99 -8.58 13.11
CA ILE A 156 -0.32 -9.32 12.03
C ILE A 156 0.52 -8.39 11.15
N VAL A 157 0.06 -7.17 10.86
CA VAL A 157 0.67 -6.28 9.85
C VAL A 157 1.18 -4.97 10.46
N THR A 158 0.29 -4.16 11.03
CA THR A 158 0.63 -2.82 11.55
C THR A 158 1.75 -2.87 12.58
N LYS A 159 1.67 -3.82 13.50
CA LYS A 159 2.68 -3.98 14.55
C LYS A 159 4.05 -4.32 13.95
N PRO A 160 4.21 -5.36 13.10
CA PRO A 160 5.46 -5.61 12.39
C PRO A 160 6.03 -4.44 11.60
N ASP A 161 5.20 -3.65 10.90
CA ASP A 161 5.68 -2.44 10.21
C ASP A 161 6.40 -1.50 11.18
N PHE A 162 5.85 -1.32 12.37
CA PHE A 162 6.35 -0.39 13.38
C PHE A 162 7.37 -0.99 14.37
N GLU A 163 7.60 -2.31 14.37
CA GLU A 163 8.68 -2.90 15.17
C GLU A 163 10.07 -2.64 14.57
N GLN A 164 10.12 -2.22 13.30
CA GLN A 164 11.34 -1.82 12.60
C GLN A 164 11.79 -0.42 13.05
N PRO A 165 13.08 -0.22 13.39
CA PRO A 165 13.59 1.09 13.81
C PRO A 165 13.66 2.12 12.68
N GLU A 166 13.71 1.69 11.42
CA GLU A 166 13.78 2.56 10.24
C GLU A 166 12.45 3.24 9.91
N ILE A 167 11.32 2.66 10.37
CA ILE A 167 9.98 3.19 10.16
C ILE A 167 9.57 4.04 11.36
N LEU A 168 9.57 5.36 11.14
CA LEU A 168 9.21 6.35 12.13
C LEU A 168 7.68 6.45 12.25
N ARG A 169 7.20 6.77 13.45
CA ARG A 169 5.77 6.92 13.77
C ARG A 169 5.57 7.86 14.95
N LEU A 170 4.37 8.42 15.06
CA LEU A 170 3.93 9.13 16.27
C LEU A 170 3.31 8.16 17.27
N ASN A 171 2.38 7.33 16.79
CA ASN A 171 1.66 6.33 17.55
C ASN A 171 1.18 5.22 16.60
N PRO A 172 0.82 4.02 17.11
CA PRO A 172 0.33 2.94 16.25
C PRO A 172 -1.15 3.09 15.84
N VAL A 173 -1.92 4.00 16.47
CA VAL A 173 -3.38 4.06 16.33
C VAL A 173 -3.81 4.61 14.97
N SER A 174 -3.13 5.66 14.48
CA SER A 174 -3.43 6.26 13.18
C SER A 174 -2.83 5.51 12.00
N LYS A 175 -2.00 4.49 12.25
CA LYS A 175 -1.30 3.68 11.25
C LYS A 175 -0.45 4.50 10.25
N ILE A 176 -0.16 5.75 10.57
CA ILE A 176 0.73 6.60 9.78
C ILE A 176 2.19 6.31 10.14
N GLY A 177 3.00 6.09 9.13
CA GLY A 177 4.44 5.91 9.26
C GLY A 177 5.19 6.80 8.28
N TRP A 178 6.49 7.00 8.52
CA TRP A 178 7.35 7.61 7.52
C TRP A 178 8.77 7.06 7.54
N TYR A 179 9.45 7.21 6.42
CA TYR A 179 10.84 6.85 6.21
C TYR A 179 11.60 8.08 5.71
N ASP A 180 12.78 8.33 6.28
CA ASP A 180 13.66 9.43 5.91
C ASP A 180 15.00 8.91 5.38
N LYS A 181 15.48 9.46 4.27
CA LYS A 181 16.87 9.30 3.79
C LYS A 181 17.32 10.56 3.09
N GLY A 182 18.37 11.19 3.61
CA GLY A 182 18.82 12.49 3.13
C GLY A 182 17.67 13.50 3.15
N ASP A 183 17.46 14.22 2.05
CA ASP A 183 16.40 15.24 1.92
C ASP A 183 15.04 14.65 1.51
N ILE A 184 14.91 13.34 1.41
CA ILE A 184 13.67 12.67 0.98
C ILE A 184 12.93 12.14 2.21
N ARG A 185 11.63 12.41 2.27
CA ARG A 185 10.69 11.83 3.23
C ARG A 185 9.57 11.10 2.49
N ILE A 186 9.32 9.86 2.88
CA ILE A 186 8.19 9.07 2.37
C ILE A 186 7.20 8.89 3.51
N ILE A 187 5.96 9.35 3.34
CA ILE A 187 4.88 9.22 4.33
C ILE A 187 3.88 8.18 3.84
N PHE A 188 3.50 7.25 4.71
CA PHE A 188 2.52 6.20 4.45
C PHE A 188 1.21 6.54 5.17
N ILE A 189 0.10 6.64 4.44
CA ILE A 189 -1.23 6.92 4.98
C ILE A 189 -2.19 5.76 4.74
N ASP A 190 -3.02 5.47 5.73
CA ASP A 190 -4.07 4.46 5.63
C ASP A 190 -5.36 5.08 5.07
N THR A 191 -5.66 4.77 3.80
CA THR A 191 -6.91 5.17 3.12
C THR A 191 -8.09 4.24 3.43
N SER A 192 -7.86 3.21 4.25
CA SER A 192 -8.83 2.25 4.78
C SER A 192 -9.04 2.47 6.28
N ASP A 193 -8.75 3.68 6.78
CA ASP A 193 -8.90 4.09 8.17
C ASP A 193 -10.38 4.26 8.54
N ILE A 194 -11.04 3.13 8.75
CA ILE A 194 -12.46 2.99 9.06
C ILE A 194 -12.59 2.55 10.51
N PRO A 195 -13.52 3.13 11.30
CA PRO A 195 -13.66 2.72 12.69
C PRO A 195 -14.25 1.31 12.78
N TYR A 196 -13.55 0.43 13.50
CA TYR A 196 -14.08 -0.88 13.84
C TYR A 196 -15.18 -0.75 14.89
N ILE A 197 -16.44 -0.75 14.44
CA ILE A 197 -17.63 -0.67 15.28
C ILE A 197 -18.53 -1.83 14.91
N LEU A 198 -18.98 -2.62 15.90
CA LEU A 198 -19.92 -3.72 15.68
C LEU A 198 -21.35 -3.28 15.99
N SER A 199 -22.28 -3.64 15.10
CA SER A 199 -23.72 -3.52 15.26
C SER A 199 -24.34 -4.91 15.16
N ASN A 200 -24.81 -5.46 16.29
CA ASN A 200 -25.33 -6.82 16.39
C ASN A 200 -24.37 -7.89 15.85
N GLY A 201 -23.07 -7.72 16.09
CA GLY A 201 -22.01 -8.65 15.67
C GLY A 201 -21.39 -8.34 14.29
N SER A 202 -22.10 -7.67 13.40
CA SER A 202 -21.58 -7.25 12.08
C SER A 202 -20.84 -5.92 12.16
N LYS A 203 -19.82 -5.70 11.32
CA LYS A 203 -19.18 -4.39 11.18
C LYS A 203 -20.23 -3.35 10.71
N LYS A 204 -20.23 -2.17 11.34
CA LYS A 204 -21.08 -1.02 10.98
C LYS A 204 -20.75 -0.54 9.56
N TYR A 205 -19.48 -0.59 9.21
CA TYR A 205 -18.95 -0.25 7.90
C TYR A 205 -18.37 -1.50 7.25
N ASP A 206 -18.63 -1.67 5.97
CA ASP A 206 -18.00 -2.68 5.12
C ASP A 206 -16.68 -2.08 4.62
N PHE A 207 -15.55 -2.53 5.16
CA PHE A 207 -14.22 -1.98 4.88
C PHE A 207 -13.84 -2.15 3.42
N LYS A 208 -14.38 -3.18 2.75
CA LYS A 208 -14.18 -3.37 1.31
C LYS A 208 -14.87 -2.32 0.47
N LYS A 209 -16.00 -1.77 0.92
CA LYS A 209 -16.77 -0.76 0.18
C LYS A 209 -16.54 0.67 0.64
N VAL A 210 -16.14 0.86 1.89
CA VAL A 210 -15.97 2.16 2.52
C VAL A 210 -14.49 2.44 2.69
N ARG A 211 -14.02 3.53 2.09
CA ARG A 211 -12.66 4.03 2.22
C ARG A 211 -12.68 5.45 2.75
N GLY A 212 -11.73 5.78 3.61
CA GLY A 212 -11.66 7.10 4.22
C GLY A 212 -10.50 7.26 5.16
N VAL A 213 -10.38 8.49 5.66
CA VAL A 213 -9.37 8.90 6.63
C VAL A 213 -10.08 9.58 7.79
N ARG A 214 -9.79 9.21 9.03
CA ARG A 214 -10.40 9.83 10.22
C ARG A 214 -9.59 11.02 10.73
N GLU A 215 -10.23 11.82 11.57
CA GLU A 215 -9.63 13.02 12.17
C GLU A 215 -8.26 12.76 12.81
N GLN A 216 -8.11 11.68 13.58
CA GLN A 216 -6.86 11.36 14.27
C GLN A 216 -5.69 11.19 13.28
N GLN A 217 -5.91 10.54 12.14
CA GLN A 217 -4.87 10.36 11.15
C GLN A 217 -4.53 11.67 10.44
N LEU A 218 -5.51 12.55 10.19
CA LEU A 218 -5.26 13.90 9.66
C LEU A 218 -4.50 14.78 10.65
N GLU A 219 -4.78 14.65 11.95
CA GLU A 219 -4.04 15.34 13.03
C GLU A 219 -2.59 14.87 13.09
N ASP A 220 -2.36 13.56 13.03
CA ASP A 220 -1.02 12.99 13.04
C ASP A 220 -0.24 13.33 11.75
N LEU A 221 -0.90 13.29 10.59
CA LEU A 221 -0.31 13.76 9.33
C LEU A 221 0.04 15.25 9.41
N THR A 222 -0.83 16.07 9.99
CA THR A 222 -0.55 17.49 10.23
C THR A 222 0.70 17.66 11.08
N THR A 223 0.79 16.94 12.20
CA THR A 223 1.95 16.99 13.10
C THR A 223 3.24 16.59 12.39
N ILE A 224 3.21 15.52 11.57
CA ILE A 224 4.39 15.10 10.78
C ILE A 224 4.79 16.19 9.79
N LEU A 225 3.83 16.78 9.07
CA LEU A 225 4.09 17.83 8.09
C LEU A 225 4.61 19.12 8.75
N GLU A 226 4.06 19.55 9.89
CA GLU A 226 4.56 20.70 10.65
C GLU A 226 6.03 20.54 11.09
N ASN A 227 6.43 19.31 11.39
CA ASN A 227 7.81 18.96 11.74
C ASN A 227 8.69 18.57 10.54
N THR A 228 8.20 18.76 9.31
CA THR A 228 8.95 18.48 8.07
C THR A 228 9.64 19.75 7.56
N VAL A 229 10.95 19.86 7.79
CA VAL A 229 11.76 21.03 7.36
C VAL A 229 12.77 20.63 6.30
N ASP A 230 12.78 21.38 5.19
CA ASP A 230 13.66 21.23 4.03
C ASP A 230 13.70 19.80 3.43
N LYS A 231 12.52 19.18 3.23
CA LYS A 231 12.38 17.83 2.62
C LYS A 231 11.55 17.80 1.32
N HIS A 232 11.94 16.93 0.40
CA HIS A 232 11.09 16.44 -0.69
C HIS A 232 10.20 15.30 -0.17
N VAL A 233 8.89 15.53 -0.16
CA VAL A 233 7.92 14.61 0.44
C VAL A 233 7.16 13.84 -0.64
N VAL A 234 7.16 12.52 -0.52
CA VAL A 234 6.30 11.60 -1.29
C VAL A 234 5.33 10.96 -0.32
N VAL A 235 4.06 10.93 -0.68
CA VAL A 235 3.00 10.28 0.11
C VAL A 235 2.55 9.01 -0.60
N MET A 236 2.37 7.93 0.14
CA MET A 236 1.89 6.65 -0.36
C MET A 236 0.65 6.21 0.43
N GLY A 237 -0.35 5.68 -0.26
CA GLY A 237 -1.54 5.10 0.34
C GLY A 237 -2.13 4.01 -0.55
N HIS A 238 -3.15 3.29 -0.09
CA HIS A 238 -3.73 2.20 -0.90
C HIS A 238 -4.60 2.73 -2.06
N ALA A 239 -5.57 3.59 -1.75
CA ALA A 239 -6.53 4.14 -2.73
C ALA A 239 -6.19 5.57 -3.15
N ASN A 240 -6.70 6.01 -4.29
CA ASN A 240 -6.53 7.40 -4.71
C ASN A 240 -7.39 8.35 -3.83
N ILE A 241 -6.78 9.42 -3.31
CA ILE A 241 -7.48 10.37 -2.41
C ILE A 241 -8.41 11.33 -3.16
N VAL A 242 -8.05 11.70 -4.39
CA VAL A 242 -8.86 12.55 -5.28
C VAL A 242 -8.97 11.96 -6.68
N SER A 243 -9.86 12.51 -7.48
CA SER A 243 -9.99 12.24 -8.91
C SER A 243 -9.23 13.29 -9.73
N PRO A 244 -9.06 13.11 -11.05
CA PRO A 244 -8.41 14.12 -11.90
C PRO A 244 -9.08 15.49 -11.91
N SER A 245 -10.36 15.58 -11.51
CA SER A 245 -11.07 16.86 -11.36
C SER A 245 -10.89 17.51 -9.98
N GLY A 246 -10.07 16.92 -9.10
CA GLY A 246 -9.83 17.39 -7.74
C GLY A 246 -10.91 17.02 -6.72
N ARG A 247 -11.95 16.29 -7.12
CA ARG A 247 -13.01 15.81 -6.19
C ARG A 247 -12.51 14.60 -5.39
N SER A 248 -12.95 14.46 -4.14
CA SER A 248 -12.68 13.27 -3.31
C SER A 248 -12.97 11.98 -4.09
N ALA A 249 -12.04 11.05 -4.02
CA ALA A 249 -12.21 9.69 -4.55
C ALA A 249 -12.42 8.65 -3.45
N LEU A 250 -12.20 9.02 -2.19
CA LEU A 250 -12.62 8.23 -1.02
C LEU A 250 -14.08 8.55 -0.66
N ASN A 251 -14.72 7.65 0.09
CA ASN A 251 -16.05 7.92 0.64
C ASN A 251 -16.01 9.06 1.66
N PHE A 252 -14.91 9.15 2.43
CA PHE A 252 -14.73 10.16 3.46
C PHE A 252 -13.33 10.79 3.39
N ASN A 253 -13.28 12.13 3.43
CA ASN A 253 -12.10 12.94 3.71
C ASN A 253 -10.90 12.83 2.74
N GLY A 254 -11.04 12.21 1.56
CA GLY A 254 -9.96 12.18 0.56
C GLY A 254 -9.61 13.56 0.00
N ASP A 255 -10.61 14.43 -0.15
CA ASP A 255 -10.42 15.84 -0.48
C ASP A 255 -9.76 16.63 0.66
N LEU A 256 -10.04 16.31 1.92
CA LEU A 256 -9.38 16.95 3.06
C LEU A 256 -7.90 16.59 3.14
N VAL A 257 -7.52 15.34 2.85
CA VAL A 257 -6.10 14.97 2.70
C VAL A 257 -5.46 15.85 1.63
N GLN A 258 -6.06 15.95 0.44
CA GLN A 258 -5.54 16.79 -0.64
C GLN A 258 -5.41 18.27 -0.21
N GLN A 259 -6.40 18.82 0.48
CA GLN A 259 -6.36 20.20 0.98
C GLN A 259 -5.20 20.42 1.96
N LEU A 260 -4.95 19.46 2.86
CA LEU A 260 -3.84 19.53 3.80
C LEU A 260 -2.47 19.52 3.10
N LEU A 261 -2.30 18.63 2.10
CA LEU A 261 -1.05 18.58 1.31
C LEU A 261 -0.81 19.88 0.52
N VAL A 262 -1.88 20.49 -0.01
CA VAL A 262 -1.81 21.79 -0.69
C VAL A 262 -1.46 22.91 0.29
N ALA A 263 -2.09 22.95 1.47
CA ALA A 263 -1.80 23.93 2.51
C ALA A 263 -0.33 23.84 2.97
N PHE A 264 0.22 22.62 3.10
CA PHE A 264 1.63 22.39 3.39
C PHE A 264 2.55 22.98 2.33
N ASN A 265 2.26 22.73 1.04
CA ASN A 265 3.03 23.28 -0.07
C ASN A 265 2.98 24.81 -0.14
N ASN A 266 1.85 25.40 0.26
CA ASN A 266 1.64 26.85 0.29
C ASN A 266 2.20 27.54 1.55
N LYS A 267 2.65 26.76 2.55
CA LYS A 267 3.13 27.28 3.85
C LYS A 267 2.04 27.98 4.66
N ASP A 268 0.81 27.50 4.52
CA ASP A 268 -0.37 28.12 5.13
C ASP A 268 -0.46 27.86 6.64
N VAL A 269 -1.17 28.75 7.32
CA VAL A 269 -1.66 28.56 8.68
C VAL A 269 -3.18 28.61 8.63
N GLY A 270 -3.85 27.62 9.20
CA GLY A 270 -5.29 27.52 9.01
C GLY A 270 -5.95 26.37 9.78
N GLN A 271 -7.12 26.01 9.29
CA GLN A 271 -7.98 24.99 9.85
C GLN A 271 -8.50 24.10 8.73
N LEU A 272 -8.47 22.79 8.94
CA LEU A 272 -9.05 21.78 8.08
C LEU A 272 -10.35 21.30 8.74
N LYS A 273 -11.48 21.47 8.07
CA LYS A 273 -12.79 21.13 8.61
C LYS A 273 -13.76 20.64 7.53
N ASN A 274 -14.64 19.70 7.88
CA ASN A 274 -15.82 19.35 7.09
C ASN A 274 -17.13 19.64 7.86
N GLU A 275 -18.26 19.45 7.17
CA GLU A 275 -19.61 19.58 7.74
C GLU A 275 -20.09 18.28 8.42
N LEU A 276 -19.28 17.21 8.41
CA LEU A 276 -19.64 15.94 9.00
C LEU A 276 -19.49 15.98 10.52
N THR A 277 -20.25 15.13 11.21
CA THR A 277 -20.10 14.87 12.65
C THR A 277 -19.91 13.38 12.90
N GLY A 278 -19.38 13.02 14.06
CA GLY A 278 -19.14 11.63 14.44
C GLY A 278 -17.89 11.04 13.78
N ASP A 279 -17.97 9.77 13.38
CA ASP A 279 -16.85 8.91 12.99
C ASP A 279 -15.90 9.47 11.91
N PHE A 280 -16.38 10.36 11.05
CA PHE A 280 -15.62 10.99 9.97
C PHE A 280 -15.66 12.53 10.00
N GLY A 281 -16.18 13.12 11.08
CA GLY A 281 -16.09 14.57 11.30
C GLY A 281 -14.62 14.97 11.45
N VAL A 282 -14.24 16.13 10.90
CA VAL A 282 -12.87 16.66 10.99
C VAL A 282 -12.93 18.13 11.35
N ASN A 283 -12.13 18.54 12.32
CA ASN A 283 -11.95 19.90 12.75
C ASN A 283 -10.58 20.09 13.44
N ILE A 284 -9.52 20.26 12.66
CA ILE A 284 -8.13 20.39 13.15
C ILE A 284 -7.48 21.68 12.67
N CYS A 285 -6.54 22.22 13.45
CA CYS A 285 -5.73 23.38 13.07
C CYS A 285 -4.36 22.93 12.57
N TYR A 286 -3.73 23.73 11.70
CA TYR A 286 -2.38 23.48 11.19
C TYR A 286 -1.59 24.79 11.04
N ASN A 287 -0.25 24.70 11.11
CA ASN A 287 0.69 25.78 10.87
C ASN A 287 1.94 25.30 10.13
N PHE A 288 1.99 25.52 8.82
CA PHE A 288 3.11 25.12 7.97
C PHE A 288 4.11 26.24 7.68
N SER A 289 4.01 27.38 8.36
CA SER A 289 4.84 28.57 8.11
C SER A 289 6.34 28.35 8.35
N SER A 290 6.69 27.35 9.18
CA SER A 290 8.09 27.05 9.57
C SER A 290 8.67 25.81 8.89
N THR A 291 8.06 25.33 7.80
CA THR A 291 8.44 24.07 7.12
C THR A 291 9.52 24.25 6.04
N GLY A 292 10.19 25.41 6.00
CA GLY A 292 11.28 25.69 5.06
C GLY A 292 10.89 25.47 3.60
N ILE A 293 11.78 24.87 2.80
CA ILE A 293 11.54 24.57 1.38
C ILE A 293 10.68 23.31 1.15
N SER A 294 10.24 22.62 2.22
CA SER A 294 9.60 21.31 2.08
C SER A 294 8.38 21.32 1.17
N LYS A 295 8.21 20.29 0.35
CA LYS A 295 7.02 20.14 -0.50
C LYS A 295 6.62 18.69 -0.67
N VAL A 296 5.33 18.44 -0.64
CA VAL A 296 4.71 17.21 -1.15
C VAL A 296 4.58 17.33 -2.65
N THR A 297 5.22 16.44 -3.40
CA THR A 297 5.24 16.51 -4.87
C THR A 297 4.51 15.36 -5.52
N THR A 298 4.36 14.24 -4.80
CA THR A 298 3.78 13.03 -5.36
C THR A 298 2.94 12.28 -4.33
N TYR A 299 1.77 11.83 -4.75
CA TYR A 299 0.93 10.83 -4.09
C TYR A 299 0.89 9.55 -4.94
N ILE A 300 1.24 8.40 -4.37
CA ILE A 300 1.31 7.10 -5.06
C ILE A 300 0.35 6.12 -4.41
N CYS A 301 -0.43 5.40 -5.22
CA CYS A 301 -1.37 4.40 -4.73
C CYS A 301 -1.60 3.22 -5.69
N GLY A 302 -2.34 2.21 -5.25
CA GLY A 302 -2.81 1.07 -6.04
C GLY A 302 -4.33 1.08 -6.24
N HIS A 303 -5.00 0.03 -5.78
CA HIS A 303 -6.46 -0.17 -5.69
C HIS A 303 -7.21 -0.34 -7.02
N MET A 304 -6.89 0.47 -8.03
CA MET A 304 -7.72 0.58 -9.25
C MET A 304 -7.44 -0.49 -10.30
N HIS A 305 -6.38 -1.28 -10.13
CA HIS A 305 -5.96 -2.35 -11.05
C HIS A 305 -5.75 -1.86 -12.49
N TYR A 306 -5.19 -0.66 -12.61
CA TYR A 306 -4.70 -0.08 -13.85
C TYR A 306 -3.66 1.00 -13.52
N GLU A 307 -2.90 1.43 -14.53
CA GLU A 307 -2.01 2.58 -14.36
C GLU A 307 -2.66 3.87 -14.82
N LYS A 308 -2.46 4.93 -14.04
CA LYS A 308 -2.86 6.29 -14.41
C LYS A 308 -1.99 7.29 -13.68
N ASN A 309 -1.64 8.38 -14.35
CA ASN A 309 -1.09 9.56 -13.70
C ASN A 309 -1.91 10.80 -14.07
N TYR A 310 -1.98 11.75 -13.16
CA TYR A 310 -2.59 13.06 -13.34
C TYR A 310 -2.05 14.01 -12.27
N LYS A 311 -2.32 15.31 -12.41
CA LYS A 311 -1.83 16.34 -11.48
C LYS A 311 -3.01 17.12 -10.91
N VAL A 312 -2.99 17.38 -9.61
CA VAL A 312 -3.97 18.23 -8.90
C VAL A 312 -3.19 19.18 -8.01
N SER A 313 -3.36 20.50 -8.22
CA SER A 313 -2.67 21.54 -7.45
C SER A 313 -1.15 21.31 -7.38
N GLU A 314 -0.53 21.03 -8.54
CA GLU A 314 0.90 20.70 -8.70
C GLU A 314 1.40 19.39 -8.06
N ILE A 315 0.55 18.65 -7.34
CA ILE A 315 0.89 17.33 -6.80
C ILE A 315 0.60 16.26 -7.88
N ASN A 316 1.61 15.44 -8.19
CA ASN A 316 1.46 14.29 -9.07
C ASN A 316 0.71 13.17 -8.34
N HIS A 317 -0.38 12.66 -8.92
CA HIS A 317 -1.08 11.48 -8.44
C HIS A 317 -0.79 10.32 -9.37
N ILE A 318 -0.25 9.23 -8.83
CA ILE A 318 0.19 8.06 -9.58
C ILE A 318 -0.54 6.83 -9.05
N ILE A 319 -1.23 6.15 -9.94
CA ILE A 319 -1.92 4.89 -9.68
C ILE A 319 -1.10 3.77 -10.36
N LEU A 320 -0.72 2.78 -9.56
CA LEU A 320 0.03 1.60 -9.99
C LEU A 320 -0.92 0.43 -10.30
N ASN A 321 -0.52 -0.44 -11.23
CA ASN A 321 -1.27 -1.65 -11.56
C ASN A 321 -1.11 -2.73 -10.48
N CYS A 322 -2.07 -3.66 -10.44
CA CYS A 322 -2.05 -4.77 -9.50
C CYS A 322 -1.05 -5.86 -9.87
N SER A 323 -0.39 -6.43 -8.85
CA SER A 323 0.45 -7.61 -9.02
C SER A 323 -0.36 -8.86 -9.31
N ALA A 324 -1.60 -8.96 -8.80
CA ALA A 324 -2.43 -10.15 -8.99
C ALA A 324 -2.67 -10.49 -10.47
N LEU A 325 -2.71 -11.79 -10.80
CA LEU A 325 -3.04 -12.25 -12.14
C LEU A 325 -4.46 -11.81 -12.52
N MET A 326 -4.59 -11.07 -13.62
CA MET A 326 -5.87 -10.74 -14.24
C MET A 326 -5.89 -11.21 -15.70
N GLY A 327 -6.28 -12.48 -15.92
CA GLY A 327 -6.28 -13.09 -17.25
C GLY A 327 -7.32 -12.43 -18.18
N LYS A 328 -6.97 -12.30 -19.46
CA LYS A 328 -7.73 -11.53 -20.47
C LYS A 328 -9.21 -11.92 -20.60
N LYS A 329 -9.55 -13.19 -20.34
CA LYS A 329 -10.91 -13.74 -20.51
C LYS A 329 -11.75 -13.72 -19.23
N HIS A 330 -11.20 -13.28 -18.11
CA HIS A 330 -11.93 -13.24 -16.85
C HIS A 330 -12.82 -11.99 -16.77
N GLY A 331 -14.03 -12.13 -16.23
CA GLY A 331 -15.06 -11.07 -16.29
C GLY A 331 -14.74 -9.81 -15.48
N LEU A 332 -13.88 -9.96 -14.47
CA LEU A 332 -13.42 -8.85 -13.62
C LEU A 332 -12.10 -8.23 -14.09
N THR A 333 -11.48 -8.73 -15.18
CA THR A 333 -10.23 -8.17 -15.70
C THR A 333 -10.47 -6.79 -16.29
N THR A 334 -9.74 -5.79 -15.78
CA THR A 334 -9.80 -4.41 -16.29
C THR A 334 -9.36 -4.35 -17.74
N ASP A 335 -9.87 -3.38 -18.51
CA ASP A 335 -9.47 -3.22 -19.91
C ASP A 335 -7.98 -2.91 -20.06
N TYR A 336 -7.36 -2.31 -19.04
CA TYR A 336 -5.92 -2.16 -18.95
C TYR A 336 -5.23 -3.54 -18.94
N ASN A 337 -5.61 -4.44 -18.02
CA ASN A 337 -5.01 -5.76 -17.90
C ASN A 337 -5.34 -6.72 -19.07
N LYS A 338 -6.48 -6.54 -19.75
CA LYS A 338 -6.78 -7.29 -20.99
C LYS A 338 -5.77 -7.04 -22.11
N LYS A 339 -5.16 -5.85 -22.16
CA LYS A 339 -4.14 -5.48 -23.16
C LYS A 339 -2.80 -6.14 -22.91
N TRP A 340 -2.47 -6.40 -21.65
CA TRP A 340 -1.24 -7.08 -21.26
C TRP A 340 -1.25 -8.59 -21.51
N ASP A 341 -2.42 -9.17 -21.78
CA ASP A 341 -2.61 -10.62 -21.97
C ASP A 341 -1.89 -11.44 -20.89
N ARG A 342 -2.20 -11.12 -19.63
CA ARG A 342 -1.54 -11.70 -18.45
C ARG A 342 -1.79 -13.20 -18.37
N ARG A 343 -0.72 -13.98 -18.27
CA ARG A 343 -0.77 -15.45 -18.30
C ARG A 343 -0.06 -16.05 -17.11
N TYR A 344 -0.61 -17.14 -16.61
CA TYR A 344 0.00 -17.94 -15.56
C TYR A 344 1.36 -18.49 -16.00
N ASN A 345 2.32 -18.43 -15.09
CA ASN A 345 3.71 -18.85 -15.24
C ASN A 345 4.49 -18.09 -16.33
N GLU A 346 4.15 -16.83 -16.58
CA GLU A 346 4.88 -15.92 -17.47
C GLU A 346 5.22 -14.61 -16.73
N VAL A 347 6.16 -13.81 -17.27
CA VAL A 347 6.49 -12.49 -16.68
C VAL A 347 5.31 -11.52 -16.73
N SER A 348 4.35 -11.72 -17.64
CA SER A 348 3.11 -10.93 -17.71
C SER A 348 2.12 -11.27 -16.58
N GLU A 349 2.36 -12.34 -15.83
CA GLU A 349 1.49 -12.76 -14.73
C GLU A 349 1.39 -11.69 -13.64
N LEU A 350 2.50 -11.01 -13.37
CA LEU A 350 2.67 -10.03 -12.29
C LEU A 350 2.88 -8.63 -12.83
N ALA A 351 2.76 -7.65 -11.95
CA ALA A 351 3.18 -6.27 -12.18
C ALA A 351 3.83 -5.76 -10.90
N GLY A 352 4.91 -4.99 -11.04
CA GLY A 352 5.60 -4.39 -9.91
C GLY A 352 6.57 -3.32 -10.37
N TYR A 353 7.14 -2.59 -9.41
CA TYR A 353 7.82 -1.34 -9.70
C TYR A 353 9.10 -1.20 -8.86
N PHE A 354 10.12 -0.61 -9.47
CA PHE A 354 11.16 0.10 -8.73
C PHE A 354 10.90 1.60 -8.85
N ILE A 355 10.90 2.32 -7.74
CA ILE A 355 10.75 3.77 -7.71
C ILE A 355 12.07 4.37 -7.22
N ASN A 356 12.67 5.22 -8.04
CA ASN A 356 13.89 5.94 -7.70
C ASN A 356 13.56 7.42 -7.52
N ILE A 357 13.91 7.99 -6.37
CA ILE A 357 13.71 9.40 -6.03
C ILE A 357 15.09 10.03 -5.89
N ASP A 358 15.44 10.98 -6.76
CA ASP A 358 16.74 11.67 -6.78
C ASP A 358 16.53 13.13 -6.36
N SER A 359 16.93 13.48 -5.13
CA SER A 359 16.75 14.84 -4.59
C SER A 359 17.64 15.87 -5.29
N ARG A 360 18.81 15.48 -5.82
CA ARG A 360 19.69 16.39 -6.55
C ARG A 360 19.16 16.74 -7.92
N LYS A 361 18.60 15.75 -8.63
CA LYS A 361 17.99 15.96 -9.95
C LYS A 361 16.55 16.44 -9.87
N LEU A 362 15.96 16.47 -8.67
CA LEU A 362 14.55 16.79 -8.46
C LEU A 362 13.65 15.90 -9.34
N ARG A 363 13.92 14.59 -9.31
CA ARG A 363 13.19 13.61 -10.14
C ARG A 363 12.72 12.40 -9.36
N LEU A 364 11.49 12.01 -9.64
CA LEU A 364 10.96 10.69 -9.33
C LEU A 364 10.85 9.88 -10.62
N GLN A 365 11.41 8.68 -10.64
CA GLN A 365 11.42 7.77 -11.76
C GLN A 365 10.78 6.45 -11.34
N ILE A 366 9.88 5.91 -12.16
CA ILE A 366 9.22 4.63 -11.92
C ILE A 366 9.60 3.68 -13.05
N PHE A 367 10.14 2.53 -12.68
CA PHE A 367 10.55 1.46 -13.58
C PHE A 367 9.66 0.24 -13.36
N GLY A 368 8.69 0.02 -14.26
CA GLY A 368 7.77 -1.10 -14.15
C GLY A 368 8.30 -2.39 -14.79
N TYR A 369 8.08 -3.51 -14.11
CA TYR A 369 8.34 -4.86 -14.61
C TYR A 369 7.03 -5.67 -14.71
N GLY A 370 7.06 -6.71 -15.56
CA GLY A 370 5.86 -7.50 -15.86
C GLY A 370 4.82 -6.71 -16.66
N ALA A 371 3.55 -6.77 -16.23
CA ALA A 371 2.39 -6.08 -16.79
C ALA A 371 2.25 -4.63 -16.29
N ALA A 372 3.33 -3.87 -16.43
CA ALA A 372 3.45 -2.47 -16.00
C ALA A 372 4.16 -1.63 -17.07
N THR A 373 3.88 -0.32 -17.10
CA THR A 373 4.62 0.61 -17.96
C THR A 373 6.10 0.60 -17.60
N ARG A 374 6.95 0.46 -18.62
CA ARG A 374 8.40 0.24 -18.43
C ARG A 374 9.11 1.38 -17.74
N TYR A 375 8.76 2.62 -18.05
CA TYR A 375 9.40 3.80 -17.49
C TYR A 375 8.49 5.01 -17.57
N VAL A 376 8.39 5.74 -16.46
CA VAL A 376 7.83 7.10 -16.39
C VAL A 376 8.67 7.94 -15.42
N SER A 377 8.68 9.27 -15.61
CA SER A 377 9.44 10.19 -14.76
C SER A 377 8.64 11.45 -14.51
N PHE A 378 8.82 12.02 -13.32
CA PHE A 378 8.15 13.21 -12.83
C PHE A 378 9.18 14.14 -12.17
N GLU A 379 8.95 15.44 -12.27
CA GLU A 379 9.69 16.46 -11.49
C GLU A 379 9.13 16.53 -10.07
N ILE A 380 10.01 16.72 -9.07
CA ILE A 380 9.69 16.76 -7.62
C ILE A 380 10.39 17.91 -6.88
#